data_AF-A0A7W1SR18-F1
#
_entry.id   AF-A0A7W1SR18-F1
#
_cell.length_a   1.000
_cell.length_b   1.000
_cell.length_c   1.000
_cell.angle_alpha   90.00
_cell.angle_beta   90.00
_cell.angle_gamma   90.00
#
_symmetry.space_group_name_H-M   'P 1'
#
loop_
_entity.id
_entity.type
_entity.pdbx_description
1 polymer ?
#
loop_
_entity_poly.entity_id
_entity_poly.type
_entity_poly.pdbx_seq_one_letter_code
_entity_poly.pdbx_strand_id
1 'polypeptide(L)'
;MLTAPCQPPTVSHPRYPCRVSAERDELKHLVEQLPDDRLPAVLAEARRQVKLQPAGQWPPAWFGSFESGRTDLGRNHDDLLADGFGRS
;
A
#
# COMPACT_ATOMS: atom_id res chain seq x y z
N MET A 1 7.20 -26.87 21.54
CA MET A 1 6.06 -26.06 21.08
C MET A 1 6.43 -25.52 19.70
N LEU A 2 5.70 -25.93 18.66
CA LEU A 2 6.07 -25.69 17.27
C LEU A 2 5.61 -24.29 16.82
N THR A 3 6.53 -23.49 16.28
CA THR A 3 6.20 -22.49 15.25
C THR A 3 6.93 -22.94 13.98
N ALA A 4 6.15 -23.23 12.94
CA ALA A 4 6.66 -23.75 11.68
C ALA A 4 7.43 -22.67 10.89
N PRO A 5 8.46 -23.05 10.11
CA PRO A 5 9.26 -22.13 9.30
C PRO A 5 8.49 -21.62 8.06
N CYS A 6 8.62 -20.33 7.75
CA CYS A 6 8.14 -19.74 6.50
C CYS A 6 8.77 -20.44 5.28
N GLN A 7 7.98 -20.89 4.31
CA GLN A 7 8.47 -21.41 3.04
C GLN A 7 7.71 -20.82 1.82
N PRO A 8 8.37 -20.49 0.67
CA PRO A 8 7.86 -19.59 -0.40
C PRO A 8 7.72 -20.32 -1.78
N PRO A 9 7.64 -19.68 -2.99
CA PRO A 9 7.00 -18.42 -3.46
C PRO A 9 6.10 -18.63 -4.72
N THR A 10 5.14 -17.74 -5.00
CA THR A 10 4.69 -17.48 -6.39
C THR A 10 4.24 -16.03 -6.59
N VAL A 11 4.69 -15.48 -7.72
CA VAL A 11 4.43 -14.16 -8.31
C VAL A 11 5.01 -12.95 -7.57
N SER A 12 6.04 -12.40 -8.22
CA SER A 12 6.79 -11.15 -8.05
C SER A 12 6.00 -9.97 -7.47
N HIS A 13 5.73 -9.99 -6.17
CA HIS A 13 5.37 -8.81 -5.40
C HIS A 13 6.63 -8.19 -4.82
N PRO A 14 6.77 -6.85 -4.80
CA PRO A 14 7.88 -6.18 -4.14
C PRO A 14 7.96 -6.70 -2.69
N ARG A 15 9.17 -7.07 -2.28
CA ARG A 15 9.44 -7.70 -0.98
C ARG A 15 9.07 -6.75 0.16
N TYR A 16 7.85 -6.84 0.66
CA TYR A 16 7.55 -6.28 1.98
C TYR A 16 8.25 -7.16 3.02
N PRO A 17 9.12 -6.61 3.87
CA PRO A 17 9.75 -7.39 4.92
C PRO A 17 8.66 -7.96 5.83
N CYS A 18 8.63 -9.29 5.96
CA CYS A 18 7.65 -10.08 6.74
C CYS A 18 7.39 -9.52 8.16
N ARG A 19 8.37 -8.80 8.72
CA ARG A 19 8.29 -8.13 10.01
C ARG A 19 7.19 -7.06 10.09
N VAL A 20 7.01 -6.25 9.04
CA VAL A 20 5.97 -5.20 8.99
C VAL A 20 4.57 -5.81 8.96
N SER A 21 4.42 -6.99 8.34
CA SER A 21 3.13 -7.68 8.32
C SER A 21 2.75 -8.21 9.71
N ALA A 22 3.69 -8.82 10.44
CA ALA A 22 3.44 -9.33 11.79
C ALA A 22 3.05 -8.23 12.78
N GLU A 23 3.77 -7.09 12.77
CA GLU A 23 3.47 -5.93 13.62
C GLU A 23 2.08 -5.33 13.30
N ARG A 24 1.67 -5.36 12.02
CA ARG A 24 0.33 -4.90 11.59
C ARG A 24 -0.78 -5.84 12.02
N ASP A 25 -0.56 -7.15 11.94
CA ASP A 25 -1.53 -8.16 12.37
C ASP A 25 -1.74 -8.11 13.88
N GLU A 26 -0.65 -7.92 14.65
CA GLU A 26 -0.71 -7.69 16.09
C GLU A 26 -1.52 -6.42 16.43
N LEU A 27 -1.25 -5.30 15.76
CA LEU A 27 -2.02 -4.06 15.96
C LEU A 27 -3.51 -4.24 15.67
N LYS A 28 -3.86 -4.97 14.60
CA LYS A 28 -5.25 -5.27 14.26
C LYS A 28 -5.94 -6.05 15.39
N HIS A 29 -5.26 -7.06 15.91
CA HIS A 29 -5.78 -7.88 17.02
C HIS A 29 -5.97 -7.07 18.32
N LEU A 30 -5.07 -6.12 18.60
CA LEU A 30 -5.21 -5.21 19.75
C LEU A 30 -6.40 -4.25 19.59
N VAL A 31 -6.64 -3.74 18.38
CA VAL A 31 -7.79 -2.87 18.10
C VAL A 31 -9.11 -3.62 18.27
N GLU A 32 -9.17 -4.89 17.88
CA GLU A 32 -10.37 -5.74 18.03
C GLU A 32 -10.74 -6.00 19.51
N GLN A 33 -9.76 -5.97 20.42
CA GLN A 33 -9.97 -6.20 21.85
C GLN A 33 -10.12 -4.91 22.67
N LEU A 34 -9.99 -3.74 22.03
CA LEU A 34 -10.00 -2.46 22.72
C LEU A 34 -11.42 -2.07 23.16
N PRO A 35 -11.63 -1.64 24.41
CA PRO A 35 -12.91 -1.09 24.85
C PRO A 35 -13.33 0.17 24.06
N ASP A 36 -14.62 0.30 23.77
CA ASP A 36 -15.18 1.40 22.97
C ASP A 36 -14.91 2.79 23.57
N ASP A 37 -14.79 2.92 24.89
CA ASP A 37 -14.46 4.17 25.58
C ASP A 37 -13.00 4.63 25.32
N ARG A 38 -12.10 3.68 25.01
CA ARG A 38 -10.69 3.94 24.74
C ARG A 38 -10.38 4.13 23.26
N LEU A 39 -11.25 3.63 22.38
CA LEU A 39 -11.09 3.71 20.93
C LEU A 39 -10.89 5.15 20.40
N PRO A 40 -11.62 6.19 20.87
CA PRO A 40 -11.42 7.55 20.38
C PRO A 40 -10.02 8.10 20.65
N ALA A 41 -9.44 7.77 21.81
CA ALA A 41 -8.11 8.24 22.20
C ALA A 41 -7.00 7.57 21.35
N VAL A 42 -7.11 6.25 21.15
CA VAL A 42 -6.18 5.48 20.31
C VAL A 42 -6.27 5.92 18.84
N LEU A 43 -7.49 6.17 18.32
CA LEU A 43 -7.67 6.72 16.97
C LEU A 43 -7.06 8.12 16.81
N ALA A 44 -7.18 8.97 17.83
CA ALA A 44 -6.57 10.30 17.80
C ALA A 44 -5.04 10.20 17.71
N GLU A 45 -4.42 9.29 18.46
CA GLU A 45 -2.99 9.06 18.44
C GLU A 45 -2.51 8.48 17.10
N ALA A 46 -3.17 7.43 16.60
CA ALA A 46 -2.84 6.85 15.29
C ALA A 46 -2.93 7.91 14.17
N ARG A 47 -3.96 8.78 14.20
CA ARG A 47 -4.08 9.89 13.25
C ARG A 47 -2.95 10.91 13.38
N ARG A 48 -2.47 11.21 14.59
CA ARG A 48 -1.30 12.09 14.78
C ARG A 48 -0.07 11.48 14.14
N GLN A 49 0.17 10.18 14.34
CA GLN A 49 1.33 9.48 13.78
C GLN A 49 1.31 9.43 12.25
N VAL A 50 0.13 9.23 11.64
CA VAL A 50 -0.02 9.30 10.18
C VAL A 50 0.22 10.70 9.63
N LYS A 51 -0.26 11.75 10.31
CA LYS A 51 -0.06 13.14 9.90
C LYS A 51 1.38 13.63 10.05
N LEU A 52 2.16 13.01 10.95
CA LEU A 52 3.56 13.34 11.18
C LEU A 52 4.49 12.83 10.07
N GLN A 53 4.06 11.83 9.28
CA GLN A 53 4.71 11.62 7.99
C GLN A 53 4.36 12.81 7.10
N PRO A 54 5.35 13.54 6.55
CA PRO A 54 5.06 14.49 5.50
C PRO A 54 4.42 13.68 4.39
N ALA A 55 3.11 13.88 4.20
CA ALA A 55 2.44 13.46 3.00
C ALA A 55 3.12 14.27 1.89
N GLY A 56 4.16 13.71 1.29
CA GLY A 56 4.67 14.21 0.02
C GLY A 56 3.42 14.37 -0.85
N GLN A 57 3.19 15.59 -1.33
CA GLN A 57 1.90 15.95 -1.91
C GLN A 57 1.54 14.92 -2.97
N TRP A 58 0.53 14.12 -2.64
CA TRP A 58 -0.04 13.18 -3.57
C TRP A 58 -1.27 13.87 -4.17
N PRO A 59 -1.40 13.93 -5.49
CA PRO A 59 -0.45 13.38 -6.45
C PRO A 59 0.83 14.26 -6.59
N PRO A 60 2.00 13.66 -6.83
CA PRO A 60 3.24 14.39 -7.09
C PRO A 60 3.08 15.36 -8.27
N ALA A 61 3.91 16.39 -8.35
CA ALA A 61 3.82 17.40 -9.42
C ALA A 61 3.93 16.81 -10.84
N TRP A 62 4.62 15.68 -11.00
CA TRP A 62 4.75 14.96 -12.27
C TRP A 62 3.57 14.00 -12.56
N PHE A 63 2.68 13.77 -11.60
CA PHE A 63 1.55 12.86 -11.79
C PHE A 63 0.59 13.41 -12.84
N GLY A 64 0.33 12.64 -13.88
CA GLY A 64 -0.43 13.08 -15.06
C GLY A 64 0.41 13.87 -16.07
N SER A 65 1.69 14.13 -15.80
CA SER A 65 2.63 14.63 -16.81
C SER A 65 3.13 13.46 -17.65
N PHE A 66 2.50 13.24 -18.80
CA PHE A 66 3.02 12.36 -19.84
C PHE A 66 2.99 13.11 -21.17
N GLU A 67 4.07 12.98 -21.93
CA GLU A 67 4.14 13.50 -23.28
C GLU A 67 4.06 12.30 -24.24
N SER A 68 3.05 12.29 -25.09
CA SER A 68 2.87 11.26 -26.09
C SER A 68 2.50 11.88 -27.42
N GLY A 69 3.13 11.43 -28.50
CA GLY A 69 2.71 11.76 -29.87
C GLY A 69 1.34 11.17 -30.25
N ARG A 70 0.67 10.47 -29.32
CA ARG A 70 -0.64 9.84 -29.46
C ARG A 70 -1.67 10.60 -28.66
N THR A 71 -2.79 10.95 -29.28
CA THR A 71 -3.92 11.66 -28.65
C THR A 71 -5.05 10.72 -28.20
N ASP A 72 -4.94 9.42 -28.49
CA ASP A 72 -5.97 8.41 -28.26
C ASP A 72 -5.76 7.57 -26.99
N LEU A 73 -4.71 7.86 -26.20
CA LEU A 73 -4.29 7.04 -25.07
C LEU A 73 -5.38 6.82 -24.02
N GLY A 74 -6.12 7.88 -23.65
CA GLY A 74 -7.19 7.75 -22.65
C GLY A 74 -8.37 6.89 -23.13
N ARG A 75 -8.67 6.93 -24.43
CA ARG A 75 -9.77 6.17 -25.03
C ARG A 75 -9.41 4.70 -25.21
N ASN A 76 -8.16 4.41 -25.59
CA ASN A 76 -7.69 3.07 -25.94
C ASN A 76 -6.84 2.45 -24.82
N HIS A 77 -7.00 2.90 -23.58
CA HIS A 77 -6.13 2.51 -22.47
C HIS A 77 -6.18 0.99 -22.21
N ASP A 78 -7.33 0.34 -22.30
CA ASP A 78 -7.46 -1.10 -22.08
C ASP A 78 -6.62 -1.92 -23.07
N ASP A 79 -6.69 -1.60 -24.36
CA ASP A 79 -5.91 -2.27 -25.41
C ASP A 79 -4.40 -2.02 -25.25
N LEU A 80 -4.02 -0.78 -24.90
CA LEU A 80 -2.62 -0.41 -24.68
C LEU A 80 -2.02 -1.06 -23.44
N LEU A 81 -2.83 -1.26 -22.39
CA LEU A 81 -2.42 -1.94 -21.16
C LEU A 81 -2.36 -3.46 -21.34
N ALA A 82 -3.17 -4.02 -22.25
CA ALA A 82 -3.15 -5.45 -22.58
C ALA A 82 -1.79 -5.88 -23.18
N ASP A 83 -1.14 -4.99 -23.92
CA ASP A 83 0.21 -5.23 -24.45
C ASP A 83 1.29 -5.27 -23.35
N GLY A 84 1.01 -4.75 -22.16
CA GLY A 84 1.92 -4.79 -21.00
C GLY A 84 3.12 -3.84 -21.10
N PHE A 85 3.56 -3.32 -19.96
CA PHE A 85 4.72 -2.42 -19.92
C PHE A 85 6.05 -3.20 -20.03
N GLY A 86 6.99 -2.71 -20.85
CA GLY A 86 8.40 -3.07 -20.75
C GLY A 86 8.85 -4.38 -21.40
N ARG A 87 8.13 -4.90 -22.41
CA ARG A 87 8.70 -5.92 -23.31
C ARG A 87 9.63 -5.24 -24.32
N SER A 88 10.89 -5.06 -23.93
CA SER A 88 12.02 -4.71 -24.81
C SER A 88 13.01 -5.86 -24.80
#